data_AF-A0A6B2CNR0-F1
#
_entry.id   AF-A0A6B2CNR0-F1
#
_cell.length_a   1.000
_cell.length_b   1.000
_cell.length_c   1.000
_cell.angle_alpha   90.00
_cell.angle_beta   90.00
_cell.angle_gamma   90.00
#
_symmetry.space_group_name_H-M   'P 1'
#
loop_
_entity.id
_entity.type
_entity.pdbx_description
1 polymer ?
#
loop_
_entity_poly.entity_id
_entity_poly.type
_entity_poly.pdbx_seq_one_letter_code
_entity_poly.pdbx_strand_id
1 'polypeptide(L)'
;MISRSDWELHHEAPGAVVMVAAALARSWEPEKVREALEGISKTGDGWPQRLAYELAHNGDLLKEVIGELKQGLQVSPQLIDEVSKRIGLQVNLQPPS
;
A
#
# COMPACT_ATOMS: atom_id res chain seq x y z
N MET A 1 -17.98 -11.95 20.98
CA MET A 1 -16.64 -11.50 20.54
C MET A 1 -16.74 -11.23 19.06
N ILE A 2 -16.92 -9.96 18.68
CA ILE A 2 -16.68 -9.56 17.29
C ILE A 2 -15.16 -9.68 17.16
N SER A 3 -14.72 -10.63 16.34
CA SER A 3 -13.30 -10.86 16.06
C SER A 3 -12.67 -9.54 15.58
N ARG A 4 -11.35 -9.41 15.71
CA ARG A 4 -10.49 -8.33 15.20
C ARG A 4 -10.65 -8.02 13.68
N SER A 5 -11.69 -8.49 13.01
CA SER A 5 -11.63 -9.04 11.65
C SER A 5 -12.31 -8.27 10.52
N ASP A 6 -12.68 -6.99 10.69
CA ASP A 6 -13.14 -6.18 9.53
C ASP A 6 -12.48 -4.80 9.48
N TRP A 7 -12.26 -4.15 10.63
CA TRP A 7 -11.64 -2.82 10.68
C TRP A 7 -10.14 -2.82 10.32
N GLU A 8 -9.38 -3.78 10.86
CA GLU A 8 -7.93 -3.93 10.60
C GLU A 8 -7.68 -4.30 9.12
N LEU A 9 -8.55 -5.12 8.52
CA LEU A 9 -8.49 -5.46 7.09
C LEU A 9 -8.84 -4.27 6.16
N HIS A 10 -9.74 -3.39 6.58
CA HIS A 10 -10.12 -2.22 5.77
C HIS A 10 -9.08 -1.10 5.74
N HIS A 11 -8.22 -0.95 6.76
CA HIS A 11 -7.27 0.17 6.83
C HIS A 11 -5.80 -0.27 6.70
N GLU A 12 -5.42 -1.42 7.27
CA GLU A 12 -4.02 -1.86 7.19
C GLU A 12 -3.66 -2.38 5.79
N ALA A 13 -4.58 -3.04 5.09
CA ALA A 13 -4.30 -3.57 3.75
C ALA A 13 -4.09 -2.46 2.71
N PRO A 14 -4.95 -1.42 2.60
CA PRO A 14 -4.65 -0.25 1.78
C PRO A 14 -3.38 0.47 2.25
N GLY A 15 -3.19 0.61 3.56
CA GLY A 15 -1.98 1.22 4.13
C GLY A 15 -0.70 0.51 3.70
N ALA A 16 -0.66 -0.82 3.77
CA ALA A 16 0.48 -1.63 3.34
C ALA A 16 0.77 -1.47 1.84
N VAL A 17 -0.26 -1.46 1.00
CA VAL A 17 -0.12 -1.26 -0.45
C VAL A 17 0.41 0.14 -0.76
N VAL A 18 -0.08 1.18 -0.07
CA VAL A 18 0.41 2.56 -0.20
C VAL A 18 1.86 2.69 0.28
N MET A 19 2.23 2.05 1.40
CA MET A 19 3.61 2.06 1.89
C MET A 19 4.58 1.43 0.89
N VAL A 20 4.22 0.27 0.31
CA VAL A 20 5.04 -0.38 -0.71
C VAL A 20 5.14 0.47 -1.98
N ALA A 21 4.03 1.06 -2.43
CA ALA A 21 4.03 1.97 -3.57
C ALA A 21 4.90 3.22 -3.34
N ALA A 22 4.80 3.85 -2.15
CA ALA A 22 5.62 4.99 -1.77
C ALA A 22 7.11 4.64 -1.71
N ALA A 23 7.45 3.44 -1.23
CA ALA A 23 8.82 2.93 -1.24
C ALA A 23 9.37 2.74 -2.66
N LEU A 24 8.57 2.23 -3.59
CA LEU A 24 8.94 2.10 -5.01
C LEU A 24 9.12 3.46 -5.69
N ALA A 25 8.21 4.38 -5.42
CA ALA A 25 8.25 5.74 -5.92
C ALA A 25 9.36 6.59 -5.28
N ARG A 26 9.94 6.12 -4.16
CA ARG A 26 10.83 6.87 -3.27
C ARG A 26 10.25 8.24 -2.90
N SER A 27 8.93 8.30 -2.72
CA SER A 27 8.20 9.54 -2.47
C SER A 27 6.83 9.27 -1.84
N TRP A 28 6.39 10.22 -1.00
CA TRP A 28 5.04 10.27 -0.42
C TRP A 28 4.12 11.28 -1.15
N GLU A 29 4.58 11.85 -2.26
CA GLU A 29 3.76 12.71 -3.11
C GLU A 29 2.64 11.89 -3.76
N PRO A 30 1.35 12.27 -3.60
CA PRO A 30 0.22 11.47 -4.07
C PRO A 30 0.31 11.08 -5.55
N GLU A 31 0.80 11.97 -6.42
CA GLU A 31 0.96 11.67 -7.85
C GLU A 31 1.99 10.56 -8.10
N LYS A 32 3.14 10.59 -7.43
CA LYS A 32 4.18 9.57 -7.58
C LYS A 32 3.74 8.23 -6.99
N VAL A 33 3.03 8.27 -5.86
CA VAL A 33 2.43 7.07 -5.26
C VAL A 33 1.39 6.48 -6.20
N ARG A 34 0.53 7.30 -6.80
CA ARG A 34 -0.47 6.89 -7.79
C ARG A 34 0.17 6.20 -9.00
N GLU A 35 1.22 6.79 -9.58
CA GLU A 35 1.97 6.18 -10.69
C GLU A 35 2.53 4.79 -10.32
N ALA A 36 3.09 4.65 -9.12
CA ALA A 36 3.58 3.37 -8.63
C ALA A 36 2.44 2.36 -8.43
N LEU A 37 1.30 2.78 -7.87
CA LEU A 37 0.10 1.95 -7.71
C LEU A 37 -0.45 1.48 -9.06
N GLU A 38 -0.48 2.34 -10.07
CA GLU A 38 -0.85 1.95 -11.44
C GLU A 38 0.10 0.89 -12.00
N GLY A 39 1.40 1.02 -11.74
CA GLY A 39 2.40 0.01 -12.09
C GLY A 39 2.12 -1.33 -11.40
N ILE A 40 1.88 -1.31 -10.09
CA ILE A 40 1.55 -2.49 -9.28
C ILE A 40 0.28 -3.17 -9.81
N SER A 41 -0.77 -2.41 -10.12
CA SER A 41 -2.05 -2.97 -10.57
C SER A 41 -1.95 -3.82 -11.84
N LYS A 42 -0.89 -3.64 -12.64
CA LYS A 42 -0.68 -4.33 -13.92
C LYS A 42 0.17 -5.60 -13.80
N THR A 43 0.71 -5.94 -12.63
CA THR A 43 1.67 -7.05 -12.47
C THR A 43 1.03 -8.41 -12.24
N GLY A 44 -0.29 -8.50 -12.09
CA GLY A 44 -1.01 -9.76 -11.89
C GLY A 44 -2.44 -9.57 -11.37
N ASP A 45 -3.07 -10.67 -10.93
CA ASP A 45 -4.44 -10.66 -10.37
C ASP A 45 -4.44 -11.20 -8.92
N GLY A 46 -4.10 -10.32 -7.98
CA GLY A 46 -4.11 -10.59 -6.55
C GLY A 46 -4.75 -9.45 -5.77
N TRP A 47 -5.05 -9.70 -4.48
CA TRP A 47 -5.66 -8.67 -3.63
C TRP A 47 -4.81 -7.37 -3.54
N PRO A 48 -3.45 -7.40 -3.52
CA PRO A 48 -2.68 -6.16 -3.51
C PRO A 48 -2.81 -5.38 -4.83
N GLN A 49 -2.87 -6.08 -5.97
CA GLN A 49 -3.05 -5.45 -7.28
C GLN A 49 -4.44 -4.83 -7.43
N ARG A 50 -5.47 -5.47 -6.87
CA ARG A 50 -6.84 -4.95 -6.83
C ARG A 50 -6.93 -3.68 -5.97
N LEU A 51 -6.36 -3.69 -4.78
CA LEU A 51 -6.28 -2.48 -3.94
C LEU A 51 -5.44 -1.39 -4.61
N ALA A 52 -4.33 -1.75 -5.26
CA ALA A 52 -3.53 -0.78 -6.00
C ALA A 52 -4.32 -0.13 -7.14
N TYR A 53 -5.13 -0.90 -7.86
CA TYR A 53 -6.05 -0.37 -8.87
C TYR A 53 -7.06 0.60 -8.26
N GLU A 54 -7.74 0.20 -7.18
CA GLU A 54 -8.74 1.03 -6.51
C GLU A 54 -8.14 2.34 -6.00
N LEU A 55 -7.00 2.29 -5.32
CA LEU A 55 -6.28 3.46 -4.82
C LEU A 55 -5.78 4.37 -5.94
N ALA A 56 -5.32 3.79 -7.06
CA ALA A 56 -4.87 4.58 -8.20
C ALA A 56 -6.01 5.35 -8.89
N HIS A 57 -7.22 4.79 -8.89
CA HIS A 57 -8.39 5.37 -9.56
C HIS A 57 -9.33 6.13 -8.61
N ASN A 58 -9.07 6.11 -7.30
CA ASN A 58 -9.79 6.87 -6.30
C ASN A 58 -8.85 7.80 -5.54
N GLY A 59 -8.69 9.02 -6.07
CA GLY A 59 -7.78 10.01 -5.52
C GLY A 59 -8.12 10.50 -4.11
N ASP A 60 -9.40 10.42 -3.70
CA ASP A 60 -9.81 10.80 -2.35
C ASP A 60 -9.43 9.71 -1.34
N LEU A 61 -9.68 8.44 -1.68
CA LEU A 61 -9.24 7.29 -0.87
C LEU A 61 -7.71 7.25 -0.72
N LEU A 62 -6.96 7.51 -1.79
CA LEU A 62 -5.50 7.57 -1.72
C LEU A 62 -5.01 8.65 -0.75
N LYS A 63 -5.61 9.84 -0.81
CA LYS A 63 -5.26 10.95 0.10
C LYS A 63 -5.60 10.63 1.55
N GLU A 64 -6.74 9.98 1.78
CA GLU A 64 -7.18 9.51 3.09
C GLU A 64 -6.15 8.56 3.69
N VAL A 65 -5.81 7.47 2.98
CA VAL A 65 -4.84 6.46 3.46
C VAL A 65 -3.45 7.07 3.68
N ILE A 66 -2.97 7.96 2.79
CA ILE A 66 -1.71 8.68 3.00
C ILE A 66 -1.79 9.58 4.25
N GLY A 67 -2.93 10.22 4.47
CA GLY A 67 -3.21 11.05 5.64
C GLY A 67 -3.14 10.25 6.93
N GLU A 68 -3.79 9.10 6.98
CA GLU A 68 -3.79 8.18 8.13
C GLU A 68 -2.37 7.67 8.44
N LEU A 69 -1.60 7.28 7.42
CA LEU A 69 -0.21 6.86 7.58
C LEU A 69 0.66 7.98 8.16
N LYS A 70 0.47 9.23 7.70
CA LYS A 70 1.19 10.39 8.25
C LYS A 70 0.75 10.75 9.67
N GLN A 71 -0.49 10.44 10.03
CA GLN A 71 -1.04 10.64 11.37
C GLN A 71 -0.70 9.51 12.35
N GLY A 72 -0.03 8.45 11.87
CA GLY A 72 0.54 7.39 12.71
C GLY A 72 -0.18 6.06 12.65
N LEU A 73 -1.05 5.82 11.64
CA LEU A 73 -1.58 4.49 11.36
C LEU A 73 -0.42 3.48 11.31
N GLN A 74 -0.47 2.50 12.20
CA GLN A 74 0.52 1.43 12.26
C GLN A 74 0.05 0.30 11.35
N VAL A 75 0.86 -0.03 10.36
CA VAL A 75 0.63 -1.19 9.49
C VAL A 75 1.51 -2.33 9.99
N SER A 76 0.93 -3.52 10.13
CA SER A 76 1.68 -4.73 10.49
C SER A 76 2.89 -4.96 9.55
N PRO A 77 4.11 -5.14 10.09
CA PRO A 77 5.28 -5.49 9.28
C PRO A 77 5.10 -6.79 8.48
N GLN A 78 4.34 -7.76 9.03
CA GLN A 78 4.03 -9.01 8.33
C GLN A 78 3.16 -8.76 7.10
N LEU A 79 2.23 -7.81 7.16
CA LEU A 79 1.37 -7.45 6.04
C LEU A 79 2.15 -6.71 4.95
N ILE A 80 3.07 -5.82 5.32
CA ILE A 80 3.99 -5.15 4.38
C ILE A 80 4.85 -6.19 3.64
N ASP A 81 5.38 -7.18 4.36
CA ASP A 81 6.16 -8.28 3.78
C ASP A 81 5.31 -9.14 2.84
N GLU A 82 4.08 -9.48 3.22
CA GLU A 82 3.14 -10.21 2.37
C GLU A 82 2.85 -9.46 1.06
N VAL A 83 2.53 -8.17 1.15
CA VAL A 83 2.26 -7.30 -0.01
C VAL A 83 3.48 -7.25 -0.92
N SER A 84 4.66 -7.02 -0.35
CA SER A 84 5.92 -6.95 -1.10
C SER A 84 6.18 -8.24 -1.88
N LYS A 85 6.03 -9.40 -1.23
CA LYS A 85 6.19 -10.72 -1.86
C LYS A 85 5.18 -10.97 -2.98
N ARG A 86 3.90 -10.65 -2.74
CA ARG A 86 2.81 -10.89 -3.71
C ARG A 86 2.89 -10.00 -4.95
N ILE A 87 3.45 -8.80 -4.84
CA ILE A 87 3.65 -7.90 -5.98
C ILE A 87 4.85 -8.34 -6.84
N GLY A 88 5.62 -9.35 -6.40
CA GLY A 88 6.78 -9.85 -7.14
C GLY A 88 7.96 -8.89 -7.11
N LEU A 89 7.90 -7.87 -6.26
CA LEU A 89 9.04 -7.02 -5.99
C LEU A 89 9.91 -7.72 -4.95
N GLN A 90 11.09 -8.15 -5.37
CA GLN A 90 12.22 -8.19 -4.46
C GLN A 90 12.57 -6.74 -4.08
N VAL A 91 11.74 -6.08 -3.27
CA VAL A 91 12.12 -4.81 -2.65
C VAL A 91 13.25 -5.17 -1.70
N ASN A 92 14.49 -5.00 -2.17
CA ASN A 92 15.63 -4.88 -1.28
C ASN A 92 15.40 -3.57 -0.52
N LEU A 93 14.70 -3.65 0.62
CA LEU A 93 14.53 -2.56 1.57
C LEU A 93 15.89 -2.30 2.23
N GLN A 94 16.86 -1.82 1.45
CA GLN A 94 17.98 -1.10 2.02
C GLN A 94 17.53 0.33 2.24
N PRO A 95 17.60 0.85 3.48
CA PRO A 95 17.49 2.28 3.69
C PRO A 95 18.61 2.96 2.89
N PRO A 96 18.31 4.06 2.18
CA PRO A 96 19.36 4.84 1.56
C PRO A 96 20.33 5.34 2.65
N SER A 97 21.61 5.31 2.31
CA SER A 97 22.69 5.91 3.10
C SER A 97 22.61 7.42 3.12
#